data_AF-A0A937VYM0-F1
#
_entry.id   AF-A0A937VYM0-F1
#
_cell.length_a   1.000
_cell.length_b   1.000
_cell.length_c   1.000
_cell.angle_alpha   90.00
_cell.angle_beta   90.00
_cell.angle_gamma   90.00
#
_symmetry.space_group_name_H-M   'P 1'
#
loop_
_entity.id
_entity.type
_entity.pdbx_description
1 polymer ?
#
loop_
_entity_poly.entity_id
_entity_poly.type
_entity_poly.pdbx_seq_one_letter_code
_entity_poly.pdbx_strand_id
1 'polypeptide(L)' 'MRIARYGKTRYWAVYDGATLVCVCLYKKGALEVVQRLQGLDAAQQWQNTNGPADSGQDAGATGACELF' A
#
# COMPACT_ATOMS: atom_id res chain seq x y z
N MET A 1 6.71 -7.60 5.87
CA MET A 1 7.85 -8.01 4.99
C MET A 1 8.66 -9.20 5.53
N ARG A 2 8.59 -10.36 4.87
CA ARG A 2 9.34 -11.61 5.16
C ARG A 2 10.10 -12.05 3.91
N ILE A 3 11.36 -12.47 4.08
CA ILE A 3 12.16 -13.07 3.00
C ILE A 3 12.24 -14.59 3.20
N ALA A 4 11.97 -15.37 2.15
CA ALA A 4 12.09 -16.83 2.18
C ALA A 4 12.61 -17.37 0.84
N ARG A 5 13.12 -18.61 0.82
CA ARG A 5 13.41 -19.29 -0.45
C ARG A 5 12.10 -19.61 -1.17
N TYR A 6 12.10 -19.44 -2.49
CA TYR A 6 10.94 -19.74 -3.32
C TYR A 6 10.92 -21.23 -3.67
N GLY A 7 10.21 -22.01 -2.85
CA GLY A 7 10.10 -23.45 -2.99
C GLY A 7 11.48 -24.15 -2.92
N LYS A 8 11.72 -25.09 -3.83
CA LYS A 8 13.00 -25.82 -3.97
C LYS A 8 14.00 -25.13 -4.92
N THR A 9 13.74 -23.89 -5.33
CA THR A 9 14.56 -23.18 -6.30
C THR A 9 15.68 -22.36 -5.64
N ARG A 10 16.54 -21.78 -6.47
CA ARG A 10 17.59 -20.81 -6.07
C ARG A 10 17.08 -19.39 -5.84
N TYR A 11 15.79 -19.15 -6.09
CA TYR A 11 15.20 -17.81 -6.00
C TYR A 11 14.79 -17.45 -4.57
N TRP A 12 14.74 -16.14 -4.31
CA TRP A 12 14.38 -15.52 -3.05
C TRP A 12 13.08 -14.75 -3.22
N ALA A 13 12.08 -15.07 -2.42
CA ALA A 13 10.78 -14.40 -2.45
C ALA A 13 10.65 -13.42 -1.27
N VAL A 14 10.09 -12.25 -1.55
CA VAL A 14 9.65 -11.28 -0.56
C VAL A 14 8.14 -11.38 -0.43
N TYR A 15 7.66 -11.62 0.79
CA TYR A 15 6.26 -11.68 1.14
C TYR A 15 5.89 -10.50 2.02
N ASP A 16 4.67 -9.99 1.84
CA ASP A 16 4.03 -9.12 2.80
C ASP A 16 2.72 -9.73 3.29
N GLY A 17 2.70 -10.14 4.57
CA GLY A 17 1.69 -11.05 5.09
C GLY A 17 1.62 -12.35 4.27
N ALA A 18 0.46 -12.60 3.65
CA ALA A 18 0.22 -13.74 2.76
C ALA A 18 0.50 -13.44 1.28
N THR A 19 0.77 -12.18 0.93
CA THR A 19 0.92 -11.72 -0.45
C THR A 19 2.37 -11.85 -0.90
N LEU A 20 2.59 -12.45 -2.07
CA LEU A 20 3.91 -12.45 -2.72
C LEU A 20 4.13 -11.10 -3.41
N VAL A 21 5.17 -10.37 -2.99
CA VAL A 21 5.48 -9.04 -3.52
C VAL A 21 6.43 -9.14 -4.71
N CYS A 22 7.55 -9.87 -4.55
CA CYS A 22 8.50 -10.07 -5.63
C CYS A 22 9.34 -11.34 -5.45
N VAL A 23 9.98 -11.78 -6.54
CA VAL A 23 10.96 -12.87 -6.55
C VAL A 23 12.26 -12.36 -7.16
N CYS A 24 13.36 -12.56 -6.45
CA CYS A 24 14.70 -12.12 -6.81
C CYS A 24 15.64 -13.32 -6.98
N LEU A 25 16.64 -13.19 -7.85
CA LEU A 25 17.65 -14.24 -8.04
C LEU A 25 18.59 -14.36 -6.83
N TYR A 26 18.89 -13.24 -6.16
CA TYR A 26 19.84 -13.17 -5.05
C TYR A 26 19.21 -12.57 -3.81
N LYS A 27 19.65 -13.04 -2.63
CA LYS A 27 19.19 -12.55 -1.33
C LYS A 27 19.41 -11.04 -1.15
N LYS A 28 20.52 -10.51 -1.68
CA LYS A 28 20.82 -9.07 -1.62
C LYS A 28 19.74 -8.23 -2.32
N GLY A 29 19.24 -8.68 -3.48
CA GLY A 29 18.16 -7.98 -4.17
C GLY A 29 16.86 -7.97 -3.37
N ALA A 30 16.52 -9.10 -2.73
CA ALA A 30 15.35 -9.18 -1.86
C ALA A 30 15.45 -8.26 -0.63
N LEU A 31 16.65 -8.13 -0.04
CA LEU A 31 16.89 -7.22 1.09
C LEU A 31 16.72 -5.75 0.69
N GLU A 32 17.27 -5.36 -0.47
CA GLU A 32 17.13 -3.99 -0.98
C GLU A 32 15.67 -3.63 -1.23
N VAL A 33 14.87 -4.55 -1.77
CA VAL A 33 13.42 -4.34 -1.96
C VAL A 33 12.72 -4.11 -0.63
N VAL A 34 13.00 -4.93 0.39
CA VAL A 34 12.41 -4.74 1.73
C VAL A 34 12.79 -3.39 2.32
N GLN A 35 14.06 -3.01 2.23
CA GLN A 35 14.54 -1.72 2.75
C GLN A 35 13.84 -0.53 2.07
N ARG A 36 13.67 -0.58 0.75
CA ARG A 36 12.97 0.47 0.00
C ARG A 36 11.48 0.53 0.33
N LEU A 37 10.81 -0.62 0.42
CA LEU A 37 9.39 -0.66 0.75
C LEU A 37 9.13 -0.12 2.16
N GLN A 38 9.96 -0.50 3.14
CA GLN A 38 9.86 0.05 4.50
C GLN A 38 10.11 1.56 4.55
N GLY A 39 11.04 2.07 3.73
CA GLY A 39 11.29 3.51 3.62
C GLY A 39 10.16 4.27 2.91
N LEU A 40 9.53 3.64 1.91
CA LEU A 40 8.37 4.21 1.20
C LEU A 40 7.13 4.24 2.09
N ASP A 41 6.87 3.19 2.89
CA ASP A 41 5.74 3.17 3.83
C ASP A 41 5.82 4.37 4.80
N ALA A 42 7.01 4.66 5.34
CA ALA A 42 7.23 5.81 6.22
C ALA A 42 6.96 7.16 5.52
N ALA A 43 7.29 7.27 4.23
CA ALA A 43 7.04 8.48 3.43
C ALA A 43 5.57 8.62 3.00
N GLN A 44 4.92 7.51 2.62
CA GLN A 44 3.50 7.48 2.24
C GLN A 44 2.60 7.78 3.44
N GLN A 45 2.95 7.30 4.62
CA GLN A 45 2.16 7.54 5.83
C GLN A 45 2.04 9.05 6.12
N TRP A 46 3.11 9.81 5.87
CA TRP A 46 3.09 11.27 5.94
C TRP A 46 2.17 11.92 4.89
N GLN A 47 2.08 11.39 3.68
CA GLN A 47 1.19 11.94 2.66
C GLN A 47 -0.28 11.61 2.97
N ASN A 48 -0.56 10.40 3.47
CA ASN A 48 -1.91 9.95 3.76
C ASN A 48 -2.52 10.67 4.99
N THR A 49 -1.71 11.09 5.96
CA THR A 49 -2.19 11.83 7.14
C THR A 49 -2.23 13.33 6.97
N ASN A 50 -1.48 13.87 6.00
CA ASN A 50 -1.42 15.32 5.74
C ASN A 50 -2.11 15.72 4.42
N GLY A 51 -2.82 14.80 3.78
CA GLY A 51 -3.76 15.15 2.71
C GLY A 51 -4.86 16.06 3.26
N PRO A 52 -5.33 17.07 2.50
CA PRO A 52 -6.37 17.98 2.99
C PRO A 52 -7.57 17.13 3.37
N ALA A 53 -8.08 17.33 4.59
CA ALA A 53 -9.42 16.90 4.94
C ALA A 53 -10.38 17.61 3.99
N ASP A 54 -10.68 16.97 2.85
CA ASP A 54 -11.68 17.43 1.92
C ASP A 54 -13.04 17.26 2.61
N SER A 55 -13.48 18.37 3.18
CA SER A 55 -14.82 18.66 3.64
C SER A 55 -15.78 18.61 2.45
N GLY A 56 -16.38 17.44 2.21
CA GLY A 56 -17.47 17.26 1.25
C GLY A 56 -18.72 16.68 1.91
N GLN A 57 -19.20 17.31 2.98
CA GLN A 57 -20.58 17.16 3.46
C GLN A 57 -21.42 18.28 2.83
N ASP A 58 -21.66 18.16 1.53
CA ASP A 58 -22.52 19.09 0.81
C ASP A 58 -23.95 18.57 0.90
N ALA A 59 -24.68 19.18 1.83
CA ALA A 59 -26.13 19.11 1.92
C ALA A 59 -26.75 19.59 0.60
N GLY A 60 -27.09 18.63 -0.27
CA GLY A 60 -27.94 18.84 -1.44
C GLY A 60 -29.39 18.97 -0.99
N ALA A 61 -29.87 20.20 -0.99
CA ALA A 61 -31.20 20.67 -0.63
C ALA A 61 -32.38 19.80 -1.10
N THR A 62 -33.35 19.70 -0.19
CA THR A 62 -34.77 19.42 -0.37
C THR A 62 -35.29 19.85 -1.75
N GLY A 63 -35.44 18.89 -2.65
CA GLY A 63 -36.20 19.01 -3.89
C GLY A 63 -37.42 18.09 -3.83
N ALA A 64 -38.49 18.55 -3.18
CA ALA A 64 -39.86 18.07 -3.36
C ALA A 64 -40.75 19.30 -3.17
N CYS A 65 -41.39 19.86 -4.21
CA CYS A 65 -42.70 19.40 -4.72
C CYS A 65 -43.69 19.26 -3.54
N GLU A 66 -44.73 20.06 -3.34
CA GLU A 66 -45.57 20.83 -4.26
C GLU A 66 -46.22 22.03 -3.54
N LEU A 67 -46.31 23.15 -4.26
CA LEU A 67 -47.38 24.13 -4.12
C LEU A 67 -48.57 23.58 -4.92
N PHE A 68 -49.63 23.14 -4.25
CA PHE A 68 -51.05 23.39 -4.56
C PHE A 68 -51.93 22.66 -3.54
#